data_AF-A0A256WEG8-F1
#
_entry.id   AF-A0A256WEG8-F1
#
_cell.length_a   1.000
_cell.length_b   1.000
_cell.length_c   1.000
_cell.angle_alpha   90.00
_cell.angle_beta   90.00
_cell.angle_gamma   90.00
#
_symmetry.space_group_name_H-M   'P 1'
#
loop_
_entity.id
_entity.type
_entity.pdbx_description
1 polymer ?
#
loop_
_entity_poly.entity_id
_entity_poly.type
_entity_poly.pdbx_seq_one_letter_code
_entity_poly.pdbx_strand_id
1 'polypeptide(L)'
;MKNTQLLIIFLSIVGFALAQDQTYITKKIEGHPPEIDGQMNEASWNLVDWGGNFTQSQPYEGQLPSQPTYFKILYDDNNLYVGVMAYDSVPSEIVKRMSRRDGFEGDFVEINIDSHFDKMTAYSFTVNAAGVKGDELISDDGNNWDQTWDPIWYTKTSINDTGWTAEMRIPFSQLRFGAKD
;
A
#
# COMPACT_ATOMS: atom_id res chain seq x y z
N MET A 1 -28.07 35.18 -49.90
CA MET A 1 -27.15 34.16 -49.36
C MET A 1 -27.12 34.34 -47.85
N LYS A 2 -27.75 33.44 -47.08
CA LYS A 2 -27.82 33.52 -45.61
C LYS A 2 -26.66 32.71 -45.04
N ASN A 3 -25.73 33.38 -44.35
CA ASN A 3 -24.59 32.76 -43.71
C ASN A 3 -25.00 32.25 -42.33
N THR A 4 -25.15 30.93 -42.20
CA THR A 4 -25.36 30.27 -40.90
C THR A 4 -24.00 30.07 -40.24
N GLN A 5 -23.71 30.79 -39.16
CA GLN A 5 -22.54 30.49 -38.32
C GLN A 5 -22.89 29.38 -37.32
N LEU A 6 -22.07 28.34 -37.29
CA LEU A 6 -22.15 27.23 -36.35
C LEU A 6 -21.23 27.53 -35.17
N LEU A 7 -21.81 27.75 -33.98
CA LEU A 7 -21.07 27.96 -32.74
C LEU A 7 -20.84 26.58 -32.10
N ILE A 8 -19.59 26.13 -32.04
CA ILE A 8 -19.20 24.90 -31.31
C ILE A 8 -18.76 25.32 -29.91
N ILE A 9 -19.54 24.94 -28.91
CA ILE A 9 -19.20 25.12 -27.49
C ILE A 9 -18.44 23.86 -27.05
N PHE A 10 -17.15 24.02 -26.73
CA PHE A 10 -16.37 23.00 -26.03
C PHE A 10 -16.68 23.11 -24.53
N LEU A 11 -17.43 22.14 -23.99
CA LEU A 11 -17.62 22.00 -22.55
C LEU A 11 -16.49 21.10 -22.00
N SER A 12 -15.41 21.71 -21.51
CA SER A 12 -14.37 20.99 -20.79
C SER A 12 -14.88 20.65 -19.38
N ILE A 13 -15.25 19.39 -19.15
CA ILE A 13 -15.46 18.86 -17.81
C ILE A 13 -14.08 18.71 -17.17
N VAL A 14 -13.72 19.64 -16.30
CA VAL A 14 -12.57 19.48 -15.40
C VAL A 14 -13.02 18.55 -14.29
N GLY A 15 -12.65 17.28 -14.39
CA GLY A 15 -12.82 16.33 -13.29
C GLY A 15 -11.83 16.68 -12.19
N PHE A 16 -12.30 17.35 -11.14
CA PHE A 16 -11.54 17.42 -9.89
C PHE A 16 -11.60 16.04 -9.24
N ALA A 17 -10.45 15.39 -9.06
CA ALA A 17 -10.35 14.22 -8.20
C ALA A 17 -10.43 14.71 -6.75
N LEU A 18 -11.54 14.42 -6.09
CA LEU A 18 -11.66 14.60 -4.64
C LEU A 18 -10.89 13.46 -4.00
N ALA A 19 -10.03 13.76 -3.03
CA ALA A 19 -9.43 12.75 -2.17
C ALA A 19 -10.56 11.88 -1.61
N GLN A 20 -10.56 10.58 -1.96
CA GLN A 20 -11.63 9.69 -1.57
C GLN A 20 -11.31 9.11 -0.20
N ASP A 21 -12.08 9.50 0.81
CA ASP A 21 -12.08 8.83 2.12
C ASP A 21 -12.56 7.38 1.93
N GLN A 22 -11.62 6.45 1.78
CA GLN A 22 -11.87 5.01 1.76
C GLN A 22 -11.70 4.46 3.17
N THR A 23 -12.68 3.68 3.63
CA THR A 23 -12.62 3.01 4.93
C THR A 23 -12.44 1.51 4.72
N TYR A 24 -11.41 0.94 5.35
CA TYR A 24 -11.20 -0.51 5.43
C TYR A 24 -11.44 -0.99 6.86
N ILE A 25 -12.40 -1.90 7.05
CA ILE A 25 -12.70 -2.48 8.37
C ILE A 25 -11.97 -3.81 8.50
N THR A 26 -11.01 -3.85 9.43
CA THR A 26 -10.24 -5.05 9.76
C THR A 26 -10.82 -5.80 10.97
N LYS A 27 -10.31 -7.00 11.25
CA LYS A 27 -10.69 -7.83 12.39
C LYS A 27 -9.47 -8.27 13.18
N LYS A 28 -9.69 -8.45 14.48
CA LYS A 28 -8.74 -9.11 15.38
C LYS A 28 -8.68 -10.60 15.05
N ILE A 29 -7.48 -11.16 15.11
CA ILE A 29 -7.23 -12.59 15.01
C ILE A 29 -7.45 -13.22 16.40
N GLU A 30 -8.36 -14.18 16.50
CA GLU A 30 -8.65 -14.94 17.74
C GLU A 30 -7.91 -16.30 17.79
N GLY A 31 -7.21 -16.66 16.72
CA GLY A 31 -6.53 -17.95 16.56
C GLY A 31 -5.06 -17.80 16.17
N HIS A 32 -4.57 -18.69 15.31
CA HIS A 32 -3.21 -18.62 14.82
C HIS A 32 -3.03 -17.43 13.86
N PRO A 33 -2.04 -16.55 14.09
CA PRO A 33 -1.71 -15.50 13.14
C PRO A 33 -1.12 -16.11 11.86
N PRO A 34 -1.18 -15.38 10.72
CA PRO A 34 -0.48 -15.80 9.51
C PRO A 34 1.02 -15.97 9.77
N GLU A 35 1.63 -16.98 9.15
CA GLU A 35 3.08 -17.01 9.04
C GLU A 35 3.50 -15.97 7.98
N ILE A 36 4.71 -15.43 8.10
CA ILE A 36 5.22 -14.47 7.12
C ILE A 36 6.12 -15.25 6.16
N ASP A 37 5.49 -15.98 5.23
CA ASP A 37 6.14 -16.89 4.28
C ASP A 37 6.02 -16.42 2.82
N GLY A 38 5.22 -15.37 2.59
CA GLY A 38 4.97 -14.72 1.32
C GLY A 38 3.92 -15.45 0.47
N GLN A 39 3.18 -16.43 0.98
CA GLN A 39 2.23 -17.23 0.20
C GLN A 39 0.77 -16.83 0.42
N MET A 40 0.44 -16.15 1.53
CA MET A 40 -0.92 -15.70 1.87
C MET A 40 -1.98 -16.83 1.78
N ASN A 41 -1.67 -18.03 2.27
CA ASN A 41 -2.52 -19.21 2.10
C ASN A 41 -3.28 -19.59 3.38
N GLU A 42 -2.99 -18.93 4.51
CA GLU A 42 -3.56 -19.21 5.81
C GLU A 42 -5.02 -18.78 5.92
N ALA A 43 -5.80 -19.56 6.69
CA ALA A 43 -7.22 -19.29 6.88
C ALA A 43 -7.50 -17.95 7.57
N SER A 44 -6.55 -17.41 8.35
CA SER A 44 -6.63 -16.09 8.98
C SER A 44 -6.84 -14.97 7.95
N TRP A 45 -6.22 -15.07 6.78
CA TRP A 45 -6.43 -14.11 5.68
C TRP A 45 -7.88 -14.08 5.19
N ASN A 46 -8.70 -15.10 5.43
CA ASN A 46 -10.11 -15.13 5.01
C ASN A 46 -11.07 -14.47 6.01
N LEU A 47 -10.57 -13.91 7.12
CA LEU A 47 -11.41 -13.23 8.12
C LEU A 47 -11.96 -11.88 7.62
N VAL A 48 -11.29 -11.28 6.64
CA VAL A 48 -11.58 -9.96 6.07
C VAL A 48 -11.63 -10.03 4.54
N ASP A 49 -12.41 -9.11 3.97
CA ASP A 49 -12.48 -8.93 2.52
C ASP A 49 -11.21 -8.27 1.99
N TRP A 50 -10.96 -8.39 0.68
CA TRP A 50 -9.88 -7.68 0.02
C TRP A 50 -10.17 -6.17 -0.04
N GLY A 51 -9.24 -5.36 0.44
CA GLY A 51 -9.11 -3.95 0.10
C GLY A 51 -8.44 -3.78 -1.27
N GLY A 52 -8.58 -2.60 -1.87
CA GLY A 52 -8.05 -2.31 -3.20
C GLY A 52 -8.62 -1.01 -3.74
N ASN A 53 -9.00 -0.99 -5.02
CA ASN A 53 -9.50 0.19 -5.73
C ASN A 53 -8.51 1.37 -5.71
N PHE A 54 -7.22 1.06 -5.81
CA PHE A 54 -6.20 2.06 -5.99
C PHE A 54 -6.45 2.89 -7.24
N THR A 55 -6.05 4.15 -7.19
CA THR A 55 -6.02 5.05 -8.34
C THR A 55 -4.57 5.28 -8.74
N GLN A 56 -4.36 5.50 -10.02
CA GLN A 56 -3.06 5.82 -10.56
C GLN A 56 -2.70 7.27 -10.23
N SER A 57 -1.53 7.50 -9.66
CA SER A 57 -0.99 8.86 -9.47
C SER A 57 -0.26 9.35 -10.71
N GLN A 58 0.54 8.48 -11.34
CA GLN A 58 1.33 8.78 -12.54
C GLN A 58 1.29 7.60 -13.53
N PRO A 59 1.43 7.85 -14.85
CA PRO A 59 1.52 9.16 -15.50
C PRO A 59 0.16 9.83 -15.75
N TYR A 60 -0.94 9.07 -15.68
CA TYR A 60 -2.29 9.59 -15.85
C TYR A 60 -3.04 9.53 -14.52
N GLU A 61 -3.11 10.66 -13.83
CA GLU A 61 -3.70 10.78 -12.51
C GLU A 61 -5.19 10.41 -12.50
N GLY A 62 -5.63 9.71 -11.45
CA GLY A 62 -7.03 9.36 -11.18
C GLY A 62 -7.60 8.23 -12.03
N GLN A 63 -6.84 7.68 -12.98
CA GLN A 63 -7.24 6.50 -13.74
C GLN A 63 -7.15 5.23 -12.90
N LEU A 64 -7.81 4.16 -13.37
CA LEU A 64 -7.58 2.82 -12.82
C LEU A 64 -6.16 2.36 -13.17
N PRO A 65 -5.42 1.73 -12.24
CA PRO A 65 -4.12 1.15 -12.54
C PRO A 65 -4.26 0.01 -13.55
N SER A 66 -3.28 -0.12 -14.44
CA SER A 66 -3.23 -1.22 -15.42
C SER A 66 -3.00 -2.59 -14.77
N GLN A 67 -2.36 -2.60 -13.61
CA GLN A 67 -2.03 -3.77 -12.81
C GLN A 67 -2.77 -3.67 -11.47
N PRO A 68 -3.85 -4.44 -11.25
CA PRO A 68 -4.62 -4.36 -10.02
C PRO A 68 -3.82 -4.80 -8.79
N THR A 69 -3.91 -4.03 -7.71
CA THR A 69 -3.34 -4.40 -6.41
C THR A 69 -4.44 -4.49 -5.37
N TYR A 70 -4.34 -5.51 -4.53
CA TYR A 70 -5.26 -5.75 -3.42
C TYR A 70 -4.49 -5.97 -2.14
N PHE A 71 -5.13 -5.67 -1.02
CA PHE A 71 -4.51 -5.87 0.28
C PHE A 71 -5.50 -6.44 1.29
N LYS A 72 -4.97 -7.03 2.35
CA LYS A 72 -5.69 -7.40 3.55
C LYS A 72 -4.91 -6.93 4.75
N ILE A 73 -5.63 -6.38 5.72
CA ILE A 73 -5.07 -6.01 7.02
C ILE A 73 -5.78 -6.82 8.09
N LEU A 74 -5.02 -7.34 9.04
CA LEU A 74 -5.47 -8.03 10.25
C LEU A 74 -4.62 -7.55 11.43
N TYR A 75 -5.05 -7.84 12.66
CA TYR A 75 -4.23 -7.57 13.84
C TYR A 75 -4.43 -8.62 14.93
N ASP A 76 -3.44 -8.78 15.80
CA ASP A 76 -3.58 -9.46 17.09
C ASP A 76 -3.30 -8.46 18.23
N ASP A 77 -3.09 -8.94 19.46
CA ASP A 77 -2.79 -8.05 20.59
C ASP A 77 -1.45 -7.29 20.47
N ASN A 78 -0.53 -7.74 19.62
CA ASN A 78 0.84 -7.27 19.57
C ASN A 78 1.27 -6.78 18.19
N ASN A 79 0.61 -7.18 17.11
CA ASN A 79 1.06 -6.94 15.75
C ASN A 79 -0.08 -6.56 14.81
N LEU A 80 0.26 -5.70 13.85
CA LEU A 80 -0.46 -5.52 12.60
C LEU A 80 0.10 -6.47 11.54
N TYR A 81 -0.79 -7.11 10.79
CA TYR A 81 -0.45 -7.97 9.66
C TYR A 81 -0.99 -7.33 8.39
N VAL A 82 -0.14 -7.20 7.38
CA VAL A 82 -0.49 -6.66 6.08
C VAL A 82 -0.11 -7.68 5.02
N GLY A 83 -1.09 -8.09 4.23
CA GLY A 83 -0.88 -8.95 3.07
C GLY A 83 -1.26 -8.20 1.82
N VAL A 84 -0.41 -8.24 0.80
CA VAL A 84 -0.61 -7.54 -0.47
C VAL A 84 -0.50 -8.55 -1.60
N MET A 85 -1.43 -8.47 -2.55
CA MET A 85 -1.41 -9.17 -3.83
C MET A 85 -1.34 -8.11 -4.93
N ALA A 86 -0.19 -8.01 -5.58
CA ALA A 86 0.02 -7.15 -6.73
C ALA A 86 -0.04 -8.01 -8.00
N TYR A 87 -1.16 -7.95 -8.72
CA TYR A 87 -1.30 -8.67 -9.97
C TYR A 87 -0.41 -8.06 -11.03
N ASP A 88 0.18 -8.91 -11.87
CA ASP A 88 0.85 -8.48 -13.09
C ASP A 88 0.38 -9.34 -14.26
N SER A 89 -0.18 -8.71 -15.30
CA SER A 89 -0.57 -9.40 -16.53
C SER A 89 0.61 -10.03 -17.29
N VAL A 90 1.85 -9.62 -17.00
CA VAL A 90 3.10 -10.17 -17.54
C VAL A 90 4.07 -10.48 -16.39
N PRO A 91 3.83 -11.53 -15.58
CA PRO A 91 4.64 -11.81 -14.37
C PRO A 91 6.15 -11.98 -14.62
N SER A 92 6.54 -12.34 -15.84
CA SER A 92 7.95 -12.43 -16.23
C SER A 92 8.68 -11.07 -16.28
N GLU A 93 7.94 -9.97 -16.33
CA GLU A 93 8.47 -8.60 -16.34
C GLU A 93 8.56 -7.98 -14.93
N ILE A 94 8.06 -8.66 -13.89
CA ILE A 94 8.17 -8.20 -12.50
C ILE A 94 9.64 -7.95 -12.16
N VAL A 95 9.95 -6.70 -11.79
CA VAL A 95 11.33 -6.27 -11.60
C VAL A 95 11.80 -6.62 -10.18
N LYS A 96 12.39 -7.80 -10.04
CA LYS A 96 12.98 -8.28 -8.78
C LYS A 96 14.44 -7.85 -8.62
N ARG A 97 14.70 -6.69 -8.02
CA ARG A 97 16.08 -6.23 -7.74
C ARG A 97 16.44 -6.40 -6.26
N MET A 98 17.51 -7.15 -6.02
CA MET A 98 18.12 -7.23 -4.70
C MET A 98 19.01 -6.02 -4.46
N SER A 99 18.83 -5.41 -3.30
CA SER A 99 19.64 -4.32 -2.78
C SER A 99 19.79 -4.46 -1.27
N ARG A 100 20.36 -3.45 -0.62
CA ARG A 100 20.38 -3.39 0.85
C ARG A 100 19.03 -2.91 1.34
N ARG A 101 18.77 -3.07 2.64
CA ARG A 101 17.65 -2.40 3.30
C ARG A 101 17.62 -0.92 2.90
N ASP A 102 16.42 -0.39 2.73
CA ASP A 102 16.15 1.00 2.32
C ASP A 102 16.54 1.29 0.85
N GLY A 103 16.85 0.25 0.08
CA GLY A 103 16.94 0.27 -1.37
C GLY A 103 15.65 -0.24 -2.01
N PHE A 104 14.90 0.64 -2.66
CA PHE A 104 13.57 0.33 -3.21
C PHE A 104 13.58 0.09 -4.72
N GLU A 105 14.68 -0.43 -5.27
CA GLU A 105 14.73 -0.71 -6.70
C GLU A 105 13.78 -1.84 -7.11
N GLY A 106 13.15 -1.68 -8.27
CA GLY A 106 12.20 -2.66 -8.82
C GLY A 106 10.77 -2.38 -8.41
N ASP A 107 9.91 -3.39 -8.52
CA ASP A 107 8.50 -3.24 -8.15
C ASP A 107 8.37 -3.30 -6.64
N PHE A 108 7.63 -2.37 -6.04
CA PHE A 108 7.47 -2.29 -4.59
C PHE A 108 6.06 -1.89 -4.17
N VAL A 109 5.77 -2.13 -2.91
CA VAL A 109 4.58 -1.64 -2.22
C VAL A 109 5.01 -0.93 -0.94
N GLU A 110 4.33 0.14 -0.62
CA GLU A 110 4.55 0.96 0.58
C GLU A 110 3.24 1.08 1.35
N ILE A 111 3.32 0.98 2.68
CA ILE A 111 2.22 1.32 3.59
C ILE A 111 2.68 2.42 4.55
N ASN A 112 1.91 3.50 4.60
CA ASN A 112 2.12 4.63 5.50
C ASN A 112 1.03 4.63 6.58
N ILE A 113 1.45 4.63 7.85
CA ILE A 113 0.56 4.51 9.01
C ILE A 113 0.69 5.76 9.89
N ASP A 114 -0.35 6.59 9.92
CA ASP A 114 -0.53 7.63 10.93
C ASP A 114 -1.25 7.04 12.16
N SER A 115 -0.49 6.54 13.12
CA SER A 115 -1.01 5.97 14.37
C SER A 115 -1.35 7.01 15.45
N HIS A 116 -1.03 8.28 15.22
CA HIS A 116 -1.47 9.39 16.09
C HIS A 116 -2.78 10.02 15.60
N PHE A 117 -3.16 9.77 14.35
CA PHE A 117 -4.26 10.40 13.65
C PHE A 117 -4.14 11.94 13.63
N ASP A 118 -2.91 12.45 13.61
CA ASP A 118 -2.61 13.88 13.62
C ASP A 118 -2.51 14.47 12.21
N LYS A 119 -2.52 13.62 11.18
CA LYS A 119 -2.37 13.97 9.75
C LYS A 119 -1.06 14.70 9.43
N MET A 120 -0.06 14.60 10.29
CA MET A 120 1.22 15.28 10.17
C MET A 120 2.41 14.33 10.29
N THR A 121 2.22 13.19 10.98
CA THR A 121 3.24 12.16 11.17
C THR A 121 2.76 10.80 10.70
N ALA A 122 3.68 9.99 10.19
CA ALA A 122 3.38 8.62 9.80
C ALA A 122 4.63 7.74 9.85
N TYR A 123 4.42 6.44 9.85
CA TYR A 123 5.46 5.42 9.73
C TYR A 123 5.33 4.75 8.37
N SER A 124 6.38 4.82 7.54
CA SER A 124 6.45 4.11 6.26
C SER A 124 7.07 2.74 6.44
N PHE A 125 6.49 1.74 5.79
CA PHE A 125 7.06 0.41 5.62
C PHE A 125 6.98 0.03 4.15
N THR A 126 8.13 -0.17 3.53
CA THR A 126 8.24 -0.49 2.11
C THR A 126 8.86 -1.86 1.93
N VAL A 127 8.33 -2.63 0.98
CA VAL A 127 8.90 -3.90 0.55
C VAL A 127 8.86 -4.00 -0.97
N ASN A 128 9.96 -4.45 -1.57
CA ASN A 128 10.02 -4.73 -2.99
C ASN A 128 9.76 -6.21 -3.31
N ALA A 129 9.50 -6.53 -4.58
CA ALA A 129 9.25 -7.90 -5.04
C ALA A 129 10.41 -8.87 -4.75
N ALA A 130 11.62 -8.35 -4.47
CA ALA A 130 12.77 -9.14 -4.08
C ALA A 130 12.83 -9.49 -2.58
N GLY A 131 11.93 -8.93 -1.77
CA GLY A 131 11.90 -9.08 -0.32
C GLY A 131 12.88 -8.14 0.39
N VAL A 132 13.40 -7.14 -0.31
CA VAL A 132 14.11 -6.03 0.32
C VAL A 132 13.08 -5.17 1.03
N LYS A 133 13.37 -4.82 2.28
CA LYS A 133 12.50 -4.01 3.12
C LYS A 133 13.16 -2.66 3.43
N GLY A 134 12.37 -1.67 3.80
CA GLY A 134 12.86 -0.42 4.37
C GLY A 134 11.76 0.37 5.07
N ASP A 135 12.17 1.40 5.79
CA ASP A 135 11.32 2.10 6.74
C ASP A 135 11.78 3.54 6.93
N GLU A 136 10.80 4.42 7.09
CA GLU A 136 11.03 5.86 7.22
C GLU A 136 10.04 6.44 8.22
N LEU A 137 10.50 7.38 9.05
CA LEU A 137 9.62 8.20 9.88
C LEU A 137 9.25 9.47 9.11
N ILE A 138 7.96 9.62 8.82
CA ILE A 138 7.40 10.76 8.11
C ILE A 138 6.97 11.82 9.13
N SER A 139 7.36 13.07 8.88
CA SER A 139 7.01 14.23 9.68
C SER A 139 6.92 15.49 8.82
N ASP A 140 6.56 16.62 9.44
CA ASP A 140 6.43 17.91 8.77
C ASP A 140 5.46 17.86 7.57
N ASP A 141 4.29 17.23 7.77
CA ASP A 141 3.24 17.11 6.74
C ASP A 141 3.75 16.45 5.44
N GLY A 142 4.56 15.39 5.61
CA GLY A 142 5.13 14.65 4.48
C GLY A 142 6.37 15.28 3.84
N ASN A 143 6.86 16.43 4.35
CA ASN A 143 8.05 17.09 3.81
C ASN A 143 9.37 16.56 4.38
N ASN A 144 9.32 15.78 5.46
CA ASN A 144 10.51 15.16 6.06
C ASN A 144 10.33 13.64 6.19
N TRP A 145 11.21 12.89 5.54
CA TRP A 145 11.26 11.43 5.55
C TRP A 145 12.60 10.99 6.17
N ASP A 146 12.57 10.66 7.46
CA ASP A 146 13.76 10.26 8.21
C ASP A 146 14.04 8.77 8.03
N GLN A 147 15.04 8.47 7.20
CA GLN A 147 15.51 7.13 6.86
C GLN A 147 16.38 6.49 7.96
N THR A 148 16.66 7.20 9.06
CA THR A 148 17.48 6.65 10.16
C THR A 148 16.66 5.87 11.18
N TRP A 149 15.33 5.98 11.11
CA TRP A 149 14.42 5.19 11.95
C TRP A 149 14.36 3.75 11.47
N ASP A 150 15.04 2.85 12.19
CA ASP A 150 15.23 1.44 11.82
C ASP A 150 14.51 0.48 12.82
N PRO A 151 13.18 0.27 12.71
CA PRO A 151 12.41 -0.63 13.56
C PRO A 151 12.63 -2.12 13.25
N ILE A 152 12.25 -2.97 14.20
CA ILE A 152 12.19 -4.42 13.99
C ILE A 152 10.80 -4.84 13.51
N TRP A 153 10.73 -5.27 12.26
CA TRP A 153 9.54 -5.84 11.62
C TRP A 153 9.92 -6.90 10.59
N TYR A 154 8.96 -7.70 10.15
CA TYR A 154 9.20 -8.90 9.34
C TYR A 154 8.42 -8.83 8.04
N THR A 155 9.04 -9.31 6.96
CA THR A 155 8.36 -9.42 5.67
C THR A 155 8.87 -10.60 4.85
N LYS A 156 8.03 -11.09 3.95
CA LYS A 156 8.37 -12.08 2.94
C LYS A 156 7.56 -11.81 1.67
N THR A 157 8.17 -12.10 0.53
CA THR A 157 7.53 -11.96 -0.77
C THR A 157 7.64 -13.24 -1.57
N SER A 158 6.68 -13.46 -2.46
CA SER A 158 6.72 -14.54 -3.46
C SER A 158 6.21 -14.03 -4.80
N ILE A 159 6.70 -14.61 -5.88
CA ILE A 159 6.21 -14.34 -7.24
C ILE A 159 5.51 -15.61 -7.72
N ASN A 160 4.39 -15.46 -8.42
CA ASN A 160 3.63 -16.56 -8.99
C ASN A 160 3.15 -16.20 -10.41
N ASP A 161 2.39 -17.10 -11.03
CA ASP A 161 1.93 -16.97 -12.43
C ASP A 161 0.90 -15.84 -12.65
N THR A 162 0.50 -15.13 -11.60
CA THR A 162 -0.49 -14.03 -11.66
C THR A 162 0.05 -12.69 -11.19
N GLY A 163 1.26 -12.65 -10.62
CA GLY A 163 1.79 -11.45 -9.99
C GLY A 163 2.76 -11.78 -8.85
N TRP A 164 2.75 -10.95 -7.81
CA TRP A 164 3.54 -11.18 -6.61
C TRP A 164 2.80 -10.80 -5.34
N THR A 165 3.22 -11.41 -4.25
CA THR A 165 2.67 -11.23 -2.92
C THR A 165 3.72 -10.66 -1.99
N ALA A 166 3.24 -9.87 -1.02
CA ALA A 166 4.03 -9.42 0.12
C ALA A 166 3.25 -9.63 1.41
N GLU A 167 3.91 -10.17 2.42
CA GLU A 167 3.38 -10.26 3.77
C GLU A 167 4.26 -9.45 4.71
N MET A 168 3.64 -8.72 5.63
CA MET A 168 4.31 -7.90 6.63
C MET A 168 3.73 -8.21 8.01
N ARG A 169 4.60 -8.30 9.01
CA ARG A 169 4.24 -8.29 10.43
C ARG A 169 4.95 -7.13 11.11
N ILE A 170 4.16 -6.15 11.52
CA ILE A 170 4.61 -4.92 12.16
C ILE A 170 4.17 -4.96 13.63
N PRO A 171 5.10 -5.14 14.58
CA PRO A 171 4.75 -5.08 16.00
C PRO A 171 4.25 -3.68 16.37
N PHE A 172 3.16 -3.59 17.13
CA PHE A 172 2.63 -2.32 17.62
C PHE A 172 3.62 -1.56 18.50
N SER A 173 4.60 -2.25 19.11
CA SER A 173 5.70 -1.61 19.83
C SER A 173 6.60 -0.72 18.96
N GLN A 174 6.56 -0.90 17.63
CA GLN A 174 7.31 -0.04 16.69
C GLN A 174 6.53 1.23 16.35
N LEU A 175 5.22 1.24 16.54
CA LEU A 175 4.36 2.39 16.32
C LEU A 175 4.18 3.14 17.64
N ARG A 176 4.29 4.47 17.62
CA ARG A 176 3.84 5.28 18.75
C ARG A 176 2.38 5.64 18.52
N PHE A 177 1.59 5.55 19.58
CA PHE A 177 0.18 5.89 19.55
C PHE A 177 -0.03 7.17 20.36
N GLY A 178 -0.93 8.02 19.87
CA GLY A 178 -1.39 9.19 20.59
C GLY A 178 -2.11 8.82 21.88
N ALA A 179 -2.27 9.80 22.78
CA ALA A 179 -3.16 9.64 23.90
C ALA A 179 -4.58 9.38 23.39
N LYS A 180 -5.31 8.51 24.06
CA LYS A 180 -6.72 8.27 23.75
C LYS A 180 -7.52 9.52 24.17
N ASP A 181 -8.13 10.19 23.20
CA ASP A 181 -9.15 11.22 23.48
C ASP A 181 -10.38 10.61 24.18
#